data_AF-A0A497RCT1-F1
#
_entry.id   AF-A0A497RCT1-F1
#
_cell.length_a   1.000
_cell.length_b   1.000
_cell.length_c   1.000
_cell.angle_alpha   90.00
_cell.angle_beta   90.00
_cell.angle_gamma   90.00
#
_symmetry.space_group_name_H-M   'P 1'
#
loop_
_entity.id
_entity.type
_entity.pdbx_description
1 polymer ?
#
loop_
_entity_poly.entity_id
_entity_poly.type
_entity_poly.pdbx_seq_one_letter_code
_entity_poly.pdbx_strand_id
1 'polypeptide(L)' 'MKEQNKLRFEFPLCEHCAAERKTKLEIFLLRRSRKREPSPCVICQQLTKMTVTGLADSDKEIMLIKRKLQ' A
#
# COMPACT_ATOMS: atom_id res chain seq x y z
N MET A 1 -2.32 16.07 -24.38
CA MET A 1 -1.97 14.87 -23.60
C MET A 1 -2.77 14.93 -22.31
N LYS A 2 -3.69 13.99 -22.05
CA LYS A 2 -4.46 13.99 -20.79
C LYS A 2 -3.51 13.55 -19.68
N GLU A 3 -3.16 14.46 -18.77
CA GLU A 3 -2.55 14.09 -17.49
C GLU A 3 -3.46 13.04 -16.84
N GLN A 4 -3.01 11.77 -16.85
CA GLN A 4 -3.65 10.74 -16.05
C GLN A 4 -3.43 11.15 -14.60
N ASN A 5 -4.48 11.69 -13.99
CA ASN A 5 -4.49 12.16 -12.61
C ASN A 5 -4.41 10.94 -11.68
N LYS A 6 -3.22 10.35 -11.55
CA LYS A 6 -2.99 9.17 -10.71
C LYS A 6 -3.06 9.58 -9.24
N LEU A 7 -4.04 9.05 -8.53
CA LEU A 7 -4.22 9.26 -7.10
C LEU A 7 -3.17 8.47 -6.33
N ARG A 8 -2.46 9.16 -5.42
CA ARG A 8 -1.53 8.55 -4.48
C ARG A 8 -2.28 8.11 -3.23
N PHE A 9 -2.01 6.89 -2.77
CA PHE A 9 -2.54 6.41 -1.49
C PHE A 9 -1.46 5.67 -0.72
N GLU A 10 -1.54 5.71 0.60
CA GLU A 10 -0.59 5.06 1.50
C GLU A 10 -1.30 4.13 2.47
N PHE A 11 -0.67 3.01 2.78
CA PHE A 11 -1.16 2.08 3.79
C PHE A 11 0.00 1.42 4.57
N PRO A 12 -0.21 1.11 5.86
CA PRO A 12 0.80 0.43 6.68
C PRO A 12 0.94 -1.04 6.27
N LEU A 13 2.15 -1.47 5.94
CA LEU A 13 2.46 -2.85 5.57
C LEU A 13 3.80 -3.24 6.19
N CYS A 14 3.86 -4.33 6.95
CA CYS A 14 5.11 -4.76 7.59
C CYS A 14 6.07 -5.45 6.60
N GLU A 15 7.36 -5.53 6.96
CA GLU A 15 8.39 -6.09 6.08
C GLU A 15 8.15 -7.55 5.74
N HIS A 16 7.64 -8.34 6.70
CA HIS A 16 7.31 -9.74 6.50
C HIS A 16 6.22 -9.92 5.44
N CYS A 17 5.07 -9.27 5.64
CA CYS A 17 3.96 -9.35 4.68
C CYS A 17 4.31 -8.73 3.31
N ALA A 18 5.17 -7.70 3.28
CA ALA A 18 5.68 -7.13 2.04
C ALA A 18 6.61 -8.08 1.28
N ALA A 19 7.40 -8.90 1.99
CA ALA A 19 8.28 -9.89 1.39
C ALA A 19 7.49 -11.10 0.86
N GLU A 20 6.55 -11.63 1.64
CA GLU A 20 5.69 -12.75 1.24
C GLU A 20 4.81 -12.42 0.03
N ARG A 21 4.28 -11.19 -0.03
CA ARG A 21 3.37 -10.76 -1.11
C ARG A 21 4.06 -9.98 -2.22
N LYS A 22 5.39 -9.93 -2.27
CA LYS A 22 6.15 -9.18 -3.29
C LYS A 22 5.75 -9.56 -4.73
N THR A 23 5.32 -10.81 -4.96
CA THR A 23 4.77 -11.33 -6.22
C THR A 23 3.27 -11.08 -6.43
N LYS A 24 2.48 -10.88 -5.38
CA LYS A 24 1.04 -10.54 -5.49
C LYS A 24 0.75 -9.04 -5.52
N LEU A 25 1.76 -8.23 -5.17
CA LEU A 25 1.71 -6.78 -5.06
C LEU A 25 2.39 -6.07 -6.25
N GLU A 26 2.67 -6.78 -7.35
CA GLU A 26 3.24 -6.20 -8.60
C GLU A 26 2.43 -5.01 -9.15
N ILE A 27 1.20 -4.81 -8.65
CA ILE A 27 0.31 -3.69 -8.95
C ILE A 27 0.79 -2.36 -8.31
N PHE A 28 1.66 -2.40 -7.29
CA PHE A 28 2.09 -1.20 -6.56
C PHE A 28 3.55 -0.87 -6.83
N LEU A 29 3.82 0.35 -7.28
CA LEU A 29 5.12 0.97 -7.14
C LEU A 29 5.41 1.14 -5.64
N LEU A 30 5.94 0.10 -5.00
CA LEU A 30 6.21 0.04 -3.56
C LEU A 30 7.31 1.05 -3.16
N ARG A 31 7.00 2.35 -3.18
CA ARG A 31 7.80 3.31 -2.44
C ARG A 31 7.55 3.05 -0.97
N ARG A 32 8.58 2.54 -0.31
CA ARG A 32 8.59 2.29 1.13
C ARG A 32 8.88 3.60 1.83
N SER A 33 7.97 4.03 2.67
CA SER A 33 8.12 5.18 3.55
C SER A 33 8.12 4.70 4.99
N ARG A 34 8.85 5.39 5.87
CA ARG A 34 8.77 5.14 7.31
C ARG A 34 7.95 6.25 7.97
N LYS A 35 6.95 5.87 8.75
CA LYS A 35 6.20 6.76 9.63
C LYS A 35 6.85 6.85 11.01
N ARG A 36 6.68 8.02 11.64
CA ARG A 36 7.17 8.30 13.00
C ARG A 36 6.42 7.46 14.03
N GLU A 37 5.11 7.35 13.87
CA GLU A 37 4.23 6.55 14.72
C GLU A 37 3.94 5.19 14.08
N PRO A 38 4.05 4.08 14.84
CA PRO A 38 3.68 2.77 14.34
C PRO A 38 2.17 2.67 14.12
N SER A 39 1.77 1.98 13.06
CA SER A 39 0.38 1.69 12.72
C SER A 39 0.21 0.19 12.49
N PRO A 40 -0.98 -0.38 12.72
CA PRO A 40 -1.21 -1.81 12.47
C PRO A 40 -1.06 -2.12 10.97
N CYS A 41 -0.29 -3.17 10.65
CA CYS A 41 -0.16 -3.69 9.29
C CYS A 41 -1.54 -4.08 8.75
N VAL A 42 -1.87 -3.68 7.51
CA VAL A 42 -3.17 -4.00 6.90
C VAL A 42 -3.44 -5.50 6.72
N ILE A 43 -2.41 -6.34 6.81
CA ILE A 43 -2.50 -7.79 6.60
C ILE A 43 -2.51 -8.55 7.93
N CYS A 44 -1.44 -8.42 8.71
CA CYS A 44 -1.25 -9.20 9.95
C CYS A 44 -1.58 -8.44 11.23
N GLN A 45 -2.01 -7.17 11.13
CA GLN A 45 -2.30 -6.26 12.25
C GLN A 45 -1.13 -5.98 13.22
N GLN A 46 0.05 -6.56 13.00
CA GLN A 46 1.24 -6.22 13.78
C GLN A 46 1.63 -4.75 13.59
N LEU A 47 2.06 -4.11 14.68
CA LEU A 47 2.53 -2.73 14.64
C LEU A 47 3.75 -2.59 13.73
N THR A 48 3.66 -1.69 12.76
CA THR A 48 4.74 -1.39 11.82
C THR A 48 4.89 0.11 11.63
N LYS A 49 6.14 0.55 11.49
CA LYS A 49 6.45 1.92 11.05
C LYS A 49 6.57 2.03 9.53
N MET A 50 6.40 0.92 8.80
CA MET A 50 6.53 0.92 7.35
C MET A 50 5.17 1.19 6.69
N THR A 51 5.17 2.13 5.75
CA THR A 51 4.07 2.35 4.83
C THR A 51 4.52 2.11 3.40
N VAL A 52 3.55 1.71 2.59
CA VAL A 52 3.71 1.54 1.16
C VAL A 52 2.84 2.58 0.49
N THR A 53 3.42 3.32 -0.46
CA THR A 53 2.69 4.21 -1.35
C THR A 53 2.30 3.46 -2.63
N GLY A 54 1.04 3.58 -3.05
CA GLY A 54 0.54 3.11 -4.34
C GLY A 54 0.02 4.26 -5.20
N LEU A 55 -0.12 4.01 -6.50
CA LEU A 55 -0.78 4.89 -7.47
C LEU A 55 -2.00 4.15 -8.03
N ALA A 56 -3.13 4.85 -8.17
CA ALA A 56 -4.36 4.32 -8.75
C ALA A 56 -5.02 5.37 -9.64
N ASP A 57 -5.84 4.94 -10.60
CA ASP A 57 -6.52 5.86 -11.52
C ASP A 57 -7.83 6.43 -10.93
N SER A 58 -8.34 5.85 -9.83
CA SER A 58 -9.55 6.32 -9.14
C SER A 58 -9.67 5.88 -7.68
N ASP A 59 -10.49 6.56 -6.87
CA ASP A 59 -10.81 6.16 -5.49
C ASP A 59 -11.43 4.76 -5.40
N LYS A 60 -12.22 4.35 -6.41
CA LYS A 60 -12.80 3.01 -6.49
C LYS A 60 -11.72 1.93 -6.57
N GLU A 61 -10.67 2.20 -7.34
CA GLU A 61 -9.53 1.30 -7.47
C GLU A 61 -8.75 1.21 -6.15
N ILE A 62 -8.53 2.34 -5.46
CA ILE A 62 -7.93 2.37 -4.12
C ILE A 62 -8.73 1.51 -3.14
N MET A 63 -10.06 1.60 -3.15
CA MET A 63 -10.91 0.76 -2.30
C MET A 63 -10.81 -0.73 -2.64
N LEU A 64 -10.80 -1.08 -3.93
CA LEU A 64 -10.62 -2.48 -4.37
C LEU A 64 -9.27 -3.04 -3.93
N ILE A 65 -8.21 -2.24 -4.03
CA ILE A 65 -6.86 -2.58 -3.57
C ILE A 65 -6.87 -2.85 -2.07
N LYS A 66 -7.42 -1.92 -1.28
CA LYS A 66 -7.50 -2.08 0.18
C LYS A 66 -8.26 -3.34 0.58
N ARG A 67 -9.36 -3.66 -0.13
CA ARG A 67 -10.14 -4.89 0.09
C ARG A 67 -9.37 -6.17 -0.28
N LYS A 68 -8.51 -6.14 -1.30
CA LYS A 68 -7.68 -7.31 -1.68
C LYS A 68 -6.51 -7.56 -0.72
N LEU A 69 -6.15 -6.55 0.07
CA LEU A 69 -5.03 -6.62 1.02
C LEU A 69 -5.45 -7.17 2.39
N GLN A 70 -6.70 -6.91 2.80
CA GLN A 70 -7.35 -7.57 3.94
C GLN A 70 -7.66 -9.03 3.61
#